data_AF-A0A937PVB6-F1
#
_entry.id   AF-A0A937PVB6-F1
#
_cell.length_a   1.000
_cell.length_b   1.000
_cell.length_c   1.000
_cell.angle_alpha   90.00
_cell.angle_beta   90.00
_cell.angle_gamma   90.00
#
_symmetry.space_group_name_H-M   'P 1'
#
loop_
_entity.id
_entity.type
_entity.pdbx_description
1 polymer ?
#
loop_
_entity_poly.entity_id
_entity_poly.type
_entity_poly.pdbx_seq_one_letter_code
_entity_poly.pdbx_strand_id
1 'polypeptide(L)'
;MKLLGILIILNSLTLTGYWVIGEHPHKGWAITIGIVSIIVGISFTFHERALEVTFKGIGSIKAAAQQAAIDATTVSELKDRVESQSATVDLVAQSAAEARKITVQVAERNEEMGKKVVELNELISKGSDKLQELEKITKFSKVAIAAQNDDRFAFGKLVSWGEDNTFEFWELAANAVIKIRAEYGGPIEPGNQKIKWAEGVDPLKLSIEQIRAEYKKSLPLYHADFIKHTEKNTVIPKKEKMQFYVDIVKDDSSLTATYYAGKHFIKEANDPKLKWVPFWTKPLLDWWEQNKNEIE
;
A
#
# COMPACT_ATOMS: atom_id res chain seq x y z
N MET A 1 -99.00 16.09 18.93
CA MET A 1 -99.36 17.39 19.54
C MET A 1 -99.21 18.58 18.58
N LYS A 2 -98.11 18.70 17.81
CA LYS A 2 -97.83 19.84 16.91
C LYS A 2 -98.93 20.14 15.88
N LEU A 3 -99.47 19.09 15.26
CA LEU A 3 -100.53 19.19 14.27
C LEU A 3 -101.84 19.76 14.87
N LEU A 4 -102.10 19.43 16.14
CA LEU A 4 -103.25 19.93 16.91
C LEU A 4 -103.11 21.42 17.24
N GLY A 5 -101.90 21.86 17.60
CA GLY A 5 -101.60 23.29 17.86
C GLY A 5 -101.74 24.15 16.60
N ILE A 6 -101.24 23.67 15.46
CA ILE A 6 -101.40 24.37 14.16
C ILE A 6 -102.87 24.47 13.74
N LEU A 7 -103.66 23.41 13.95
CA LEU A 7 -105.10 23.42 13.68
C LEU A 7 -105.85 24.46 14.53
N ILE A 8 -105.51 24.59 15.82
CA ILE A 8 -106.12 25.58 16.73
C ILE A 8 -105.79 27.01 16.26
N ILE A 9 -104.55 27.27 15.86
CA ILE A 9 -104.12 28.60 15.37
C ILE A 9 -104.86 28.97 14.09
N LEU A 10 -104.89 28.06 13.11
CA LEU A 10 -105.57 28.29 11.83
C LEU A 10 -107.07 28.54 12.03
N ASN A 11 -107.72 27.72 12.84
CA ASN A 11 -109.16 27.83 13.09
C ASN A 11 -109.51 29.13 13.83
N SER A 12 -108.67 29.52 14.81
CA SER A 12 -108.78 30.80 15.52
C SER A 12 -108.67 32.00 14.57
N LEU A 13 -107.70 31.99 13.65
CA LEU A 13 -107.51 33.06 12.68
C LEU A 13 -108.68 33.15 11.69
N THR A 14 -109.20 32.02 11.20
CA THR A 14 -110.35 32.01 10.29
C THR A 14 -111.63 32.49 10.96
N LEU A 15 -111.91 32.06 12.19
CA LEU A 15 -113.10 32.49 12.94
C LEU A 15 -113.02 33.97 13.32
N THR A 16 -111.86 34.42 13.79
CA THR A 16 -111.64 35.82 14.16
C THR A 16 -111.71 36.72 12.92
N GLY A 17 -111.12 36.30 11.80
CA GLY A 17 -111.18 37.03 10.53
C GLY A 17 -112.60 37.15 9.98
N TYR A 18 -113.36 36.04 9.96
CA TYR A 18 -114.76 36.03 9.54
C TYR A 18 -115.62 36.97 10.40
N TRP A 19 -115.45 36.91 11.72
CA TRP A 19 -116.22 37.73 12.67
C TRP A 19 -115.88 39.23 12.55
N VAL A 20 -114.61 39.57 12.34
CA VAL A 20 -114.16 40.98 12.23
C VAL A 20 -114.61 41.63 10.92
N ILE A 21 -114.64 40.86 9.82
CA ILE A 21 -115.03 41.33 8.48
C ILE A 21 -116.57 41.45 8.36
N GLY A 22 -117.34 40.59 9.04
CA GLY A 22 -118.80 40.72 9.10
C GLY A 22 -119.28 41.92 9.95
N GLU A 23 -120.49 42.41 9.69
CA GLU A 23 -121.18 43.40 10.55
C GLU A 23 -121.72 42.76 11.84
N HIS A 24 -120.88 42.00 12.55
CA HIS A 24 -121.26 41.36 13.80
C HIS A 24 -120.96 42.26 15.01
N PRO A 25 -121.86 42.32 16.00
CA PRO A 25 -121.62 43.03 17.26
C PRO A 25 -120.52 42.34 18.10
N HIS A 26 -119.88 43.11 19.00
CA HIS A 26 -118.83 42.66 19.94
C HIS A 26 -117.47 42.25 19.35
N LYS A 27 -116.98 42.95 18.32
CA LYS A 27 -115.69 42.69 17.66
C LYS A 27 -114.47 42.59 18.61
N GLY A 28 -114.45 43.39 19.68
CA GLY A 28 -113.35 43.37 20.65
C GLY A 28 -113.20 42.03 21.40
N TRP A 29 -114.30 41.34 21.69
CA TRP A 29 -114.26 40.04 22.36
C TRP A 29 -113.74 38.93 21.45
N ALA A 30 -114.11 38.96 20.16
CA ALA A 30 -113.62 38.01 19.17
C ALA A 30 -112.10 38.07 19.02
N ILE A 31 -111.52 39.29 19.00
CA ILE A 31 -110.07 39.50 18.92
C ILE A 31 -109.37 38.95 20.17
N THR A 32 -109.89 39.22 21.37
CA THR A 32 -109.29 38.73 22.62
C THR A 32 -109.30 37.20 22.70
N ILE A 33 -110.41 36.56 22.36
CA ILE A 33 -110.51 35.09 22.31
C ILE A 33 -109.58 34.51 21.24
N GLY A 34 -109.47 35.19 20.09
CA GLY A 34 -108.56 34.82 19.02
C GLY A 34 -107.09 34.81 19.46
N ILE A 35 -106.64 35.87 20.15
CA ILE A 35 -105.26 36.00 20.66
C ILE A 35 -104.95 34.92 21.69
N VAL A 36 -105.85 34.69 22.67
CA VAL A 36 -105.64 33.65 23.69
C VAL A 36 -105.55 32.27 23.06
N SER A 37 -106.38 31.98 22.06
CA SER A 37 -106.38 30.70 21.36
C SER A 37 -105.08 30.49 20.54
N ILE A 38 -104.52 31.55 19.96
CA ILE A 38 -103.22 31.51 19.27
C ILE A 38 -102.10 31.20 20.26
N ILE A 39 -102.09 31.84 21.43
CA ILE A 39 -101.06 31.59 22.47
C ILE A 39 -101.10 30.14 22.94
N VAL A 40 -102.29 29.59 23.20
CA VAL A 40 -102.47 28.18 23.55
C VAL A 40 -101.97 27.26 22.45
N GLY A 41 -102.31 27.54 21.18
CA GLY A 41 -101.84 26.77 20.04
C GLY A 41 -100.31 26.78 19.87
N ILE A 42 -99.66 27.92 20.15
CA ILE A 42 -98.19 28.05 20.16
C ILE A 42 -97.60 27.18 21.27
N SER A 43 -98.11 27.23 22.50
CA SER A 43 -97.65 26.40 23.61
C SER A 43 -97.72 24.89 23.29
N PHE A 44 -98.78 24.43 22.63
CA PHE A 44 -98.89 23.03 22.17
C PHE A 44 -97.91 22.66 21.05
N THR A 45 -97.48 23.63 20.24
CA THR A 45 -96.56 23.41 19.12
C THR A 45 -95.10 23.33 19.60
N PHE A 46 -94.76 24.00 20.70
CA PHE A 46 -93.40 24.07 21.25
C PHE A 46 -93.15 23.19 22.48
N HIS A 47 -94.13 22.40 22.94
CA HIS A 47 -94.02 21.56 24.15
C HIS A 47 -92.85 20.54 24.15
N GLU A 48 -92.28 20.21 22.99
CA GLU A 48 -91.16 19.25 22.86
C GLU A 48 -89.78 19.90 22.60
N ARG A 49 -89.68 21.23 22.54
CA ARG A 49 -88.38 21.91 22.44
C ARG A 49 -88.09 22.67 23.73
N ALA A 50 -87.56 21.95 24.71
CA ALA A 50 -86.80 22.55 25.80
C ALA A 50 -85.51 23.15 25.21
N LEU A 51 -85.60 24.34 24.64
CA LEU A 51 -84.46 25.20 24.34
C LEU A 51 -84.29 26.16 25.51
N GLU A 52 -83.22 25.91 26.27
CA GLU A 52 -82.28 26.91 26.76
C GLU A 52 -82.87 28.31 27.01
N VAL A 53 -83.31 28.55 28.26
CA VAL A 53 -83.67 29.88 28.70
C VAL A 53 -82.40 30.57 29.20
N THR A 54 -81.76 31.34 28.34
CA THR A 54 -80.71 32.29 28.72
C THR A 54 -81.34 33.51 29.40
N PHE A 55 -81.20 33.64 30.71
CA PHE A 55 -81.48 34.89 31.41
C PHE A 55 -80.22 35.76 31.48
N LYS A 56 -80.33 36.97 30.94
CA LYS A 56 -79.30 38.02 31.01
C LYS A 56 -79.16 38.46 32.46
N GLY A 57 -78.14 37.97 33.17
CA GLY A 57 -77.71 38.55 34.45
C GLY A 57 -77.11 37.60 35.49
N ILE A 58 -77.39 36.30 35.48
CA ILE A 58 -76.84 35.37 36.49
C ILE A 58 -76.63 33.99 35.88
N GLY A 59 -75.36 33.63 35.59
CA GLY A 59 -74.95 32.23 35.39
C GLY A 59 -73.95 31.96 34.26
N SER A 60 -72.65 32.18 34.49
CA SER A 60 -71.56 31.66 33.65
C SER A 60 -70.58 30.75 34.40
N ILE A 61 -70.93 30.26 35.59
CA ILE A 61 -70.03 29.42 36.40
C ILE A 61 -69.90 28.01 35.79
N LYS A 62 -70.97 27.49 35.18
CA LYS A 62 -70.96 26.11 34.65
C LYS A 62 -70.18 25.98 33.34
N ALA A 63 -70.30 26.95 32.43
CA ALA A 63 -69.54 26.97 31.18
C ALA A 63 -68.05 27.26 31.42
N ALA A 64 -67.71 28.20 32.31
CA ALA A 64 -66.33 28.46 32.70
C ALA A 64 -65.69 27.27 33.44
N ALA A 65 -66.43 26.59 34.33
CA ALA A 65 -65.94 25.40 35.00
C ALA A 65 -65.75 24.21 34.03
N GLN A 66 -66.61 24.09 33.03
CA GLN A 66 -66.52 23.02 32.03
C GLN A 66 -65.37 23.28 31.04
N GLN A 67 -65.15 24.54 30.65
CA GLN A 67 -63.97 24.92 29.85
C GLN A 67 -62.68 24.77 30.66
N ALA A 68 -62.64 25.18 31.93
CA ALA A 68 -61.48 25.00 32.79
C ALA A 68 -61.15 23.52 33.03
N ALA A 69 -62.15 22.64 33.10
CA ALA A 69 -61.94 21.19 33.18
C ALA A 69 -61.34 20.62 31.88
N ILE A 70 -61.82 21.07 30.72
CA ILE A 70 -61.25 20.69 29.42
C ILE A 70 -59.81 21.18 29.28
N ASP A 71 -59.54 22.45 29.63
CA ASP A 71 -58.21 23.04 29.57
C ASP A 71 -57.25 22.35 30.55
N ALA A 72 -57.69 22.03 31.77
CA ALA A 72 -56.90 21.26 32.74
C ALA A 72 -56.56 19.85 32.24
N THR A 73 -57.50 19.19 31.55
CA THR A 73 -57.25 17.87 30.94
C THR A 73 -56.21 17.99 29.82
N THR A 74 -56.33 19.02 28.97
CA THR A 74 -55.40 19.28 27.87
C THR A 74 -54.00 19.62 28.36
N VAL A 75 -53.91 20.40 29.45
CA VAL A 75 -52.64 20.74 30.12
C VAL A 75 -52.02 19.50 30.77
N SER A 76 -52.83 18.63 31.38
CA SER A 76 -52.36 17.35 31.92
C SER A 76 -51.79 16.45 30.82
N GLU A 77 -52.50 16.30 29.69
CA GLU A 77 -52.03 15.51 28.55
C GLU A 77 -50.77 16.10 27.89
N LEU A 78 -50.65 17.43 27.84
CA LEU A 78 -49.43 18.11 27.39
C LEU A 78 -48.26 17.88 28.35
N LYS A 79 -48.50 17.94 29.66
CA LYS A 79 -47.50 17.65 30.69
C LYS A 79 -47.04 16.20 30.58
N ASP A 80 -47.95 15.24 30.46
CA ASP A 80 -47.63 13.83 30.32
C ASP A 80 -46.85 13.55 29.03
N ARG A 81 -47.20 14.23 27.92
CA ARG A 81 -46.42 14.18 26.67
C ARG A 81 -45.03 14.76 26.84
N VAL A 82 -44.88 15.92 27.49
CA VAL A 82 -43.58 16.57 27.71
C VAL A 82 -42.70 15.73 28.64
N GLU A 83 -43.26 15.15 29.70
CA GLU A 83 -42.54 14.22 30.60
C GLU A 83 -42.15 12.93 29.85
N SER A 84 -43.03 12.38 29.00
CA SER A 84 -42.68 11.21 28.16
C SER A 84 -41.61 11.53 27.11
N GLN A 85 -41.59 12.78 26.61
CA GLN A 85 -40.59 13.25 25.65
C GLN A 85 -39.29 13.67 26.34
N SER A 86 -39.29 14.03 27.63
CA SER A 86 -38.06 14.36 28.36
C SER A 86 -37.12 13.16 28.43
N ALA A 87 -37.66 11.96 28.66
CA ALA A 87 -36.89 10.72 28.61
C ALA A 87 -36.27 10.47 27.22
N THR A 88 -36.95 10.88 26.14
CA THR A 88 -36.42 10.81 24.77
C THR A 88 -35.33 11.86 24.54
N VAL A 89 -35.50 13.08 25.07
CA VAL A 89 -34.50 14.15 25.01
C VAL A 89 -33.23 13.76 25.77
N ASP A 90 -33.36 13.14 26.96
CA ASP A 90 -32.23 12.64 27.74
C ASP A 90 -31.49 11.52 27.00
N LEU A 91 -32.21 10.60 26.37
CA LEU A 91 -31.64 9.55 25.50
C LEU A 91 -30.89 10.12 24.30
N VAL A 92 -31.45 11.15 23.64
CA VAL A 92 -30.79 11.85 22.52
C VAL A 92 -29.54 12.58 23.01
N ALA A 93 -29.60 13.25 24.17
CA ALA A 93 -28.46 13.93 24.75
C ALA A 93 -27.34 12.95 25.14
N GLN A 94 -27.68 11.80 25.72
CA GLN A 94 -26.74 10.74 26.06
C GLN A 94 -26.11 10.11 24.80
N SER A 95 -26.93 9.84 23.79
CA SER A 95 -26.47 9.33 22.49
C SER A 95 -25.53 10.33 21.79
N ALA A 96 -25.83 11.64 21.86
CA ALA A 96 -24.97 12.68 21.32
C ALA A 96 -23.64 12.80 22.10
N ALA A 97 -23.67 12.65 23.42
CA ALA A 97 -22.47 12.62 24.26
C ALA A 97 -21.59 11.39 23.94
N GLU A 98 -22.17 10.21 23.77
CA GLU A 98 -21.47 9.00 23.35
C GLU A 98 -20.90 9.12 21.93
N ALA A 99 -21.69 9.64 20.98
CA ALA A 99 -21.22 9.88 19.62
C ALA A 99 -20.04 10.85 19.58
N ARG A 100 -20.08 11.93 20.40
CA ARG A 100 -18.96 12.87 20.53
C ARG A 100 -17.72 12.18 21.12
N LYS A 101 -17.89 11.35 22.16
CA LYS A 101 -16.80 10.58 22.76
C LYS A 101 -16.15 9.63 21.75
N ILE A 102 -16.95 8.90 20.98
CA ILE A 102 -16.46 8.00 19.91
C ILE A 102 -15.71 8.82 18.85
N THR A 103 -16.24 9.96 18.43
CA THR A 103 -15.61 10.82 17.43
C THR A 103 -14.23 11.31 17.88
N VAL A 104 -14.10 11.73 19.15
CA VAL A 104 -12.80 12.14 19.73
C VAL A 104 -11.83 10.96 19.76
N GLN A 105 -12.27 9.79 20.23
CA GLN A 105 -11.42 8.59 20.25
C GLN A 105 -10.98 8.15 18.85
N VAL A 106 -11.84 8.27 17.84
CA VAL A 106 -11.48 7.99 16.44
C VAL A 106 -10.48 9.00 15.92
N ALA A 107 -10.63 10.29 16.23
CA ALA A 107 -9.67 11.31 15.86
C ALA A 107 -8.29 11.07 16.49
N GLU A 108 -8.24 10.77 17.78
CA GLU A 108 -7.00 10.42 18.50
C GLU A 108 -6.32 9.17 17.91
N ARG A 109 -7.10 8.11 17.66
CA ARG A 109 -6.57 6.89 17.02
C ARG A 109 -6.11 7.13 15.59
N ASN A 110 -6.80 7.96 14.82
CA ASN A 110 -6.37 8.32 13.46
C ASN A 110 -5.06 9.11 13.48
N GLU A 111 -4.88 10.00 14.45
CA GLU A 111 -3.61 10.72 14.62
C GLU A 111 -2.47 9.75 15.00
N GLU A 112 -2.72 8.82 15.93
CA GLU A 112 -1.75 7.80 16.33
C GLU A 112 -1.38 6.88 15.14
N MET A 113 -2.37 6.44 14.37
CA MET A 113 -2.13 5.64 13.15
C MET A 113 -1.35 6.45 12.12
N GLY A 114 -1.65 7.74 11.95
CA GLY A 114 -0.89 8.62 11.06
C GLY A 114 0.59 8.67 11.45
N LYS A 115 0.89 8.84 12.75
CA LYS A 115 2.27 8.82 13.27
C LYS A 115 2.94 7.46 13.02
N LYS A 116 2.25 6.35 13.33
CA LYS A 116 2.75 4.99 13.08
C LYS A 116 3.05 4.72 11.61
N VAL A 117 2.22 5.23 10.69
CA VAL A 117 2.46 5.09 9.25
C VAL A 117 3.71 5.85 8.81
N VAL A 118 3.93 7.06 9.33
CA VAL A 118 5.17 7.83 9.06
C VAL A 118 6.40 7.08 9.60
N GLU A 119 6.36 6.62 10.85
CA GLU A 119 7.44 5.83 11.45
C GLU A 119 7.73 4.55 10.66
N LEU A 120 6.68 3.83 10.23
CA LEU A 120 6.83 2.61 9.45
C LEU A 120 7.47 2.88 8.08
N ASN A 121 7.07 3.97 7.41
CA ASN A 121 7.67 4.36 6.13
C ASN A 121 9.15 4.71 6.28
N GLU A 122 9.53 5.41 7.35
CA GLU A 122 10.95 5.70 7.64
C GLU A 122 11.75 4.41 7.88
N LEU A 123 11.21 3.47 8.65
CA LEU A 123 11.84 2.17 8.89
C LEU A 123 11.99 1.36 7.60
N ILE A 124 10.97 1.36 6.74
CA ILE A 124 11.02 0.69 5.43
C ILE A 124 12.11 1.34 4.55
N SER A 125 12.19 2.66 4.52
CA SER A 125 13.23 3.37 3.77
C SER A 125 14.63 3.01 4.26
N LYS A 126 14.87 3.10 5.57
CA LYS A 126 16.16 2.73 6.19
C LYS A 126 16.52 1.27 5.94
N GLY A 127 15.54 0.37 5.99
CA GLY A 127 15.71 -1.05 5.69
C GLY A 127 16.10 -1.28 4.24
N SER A 128 15.45 -0.60 3.29
CA SER A 128 15.78 -0.64 1.87
C SER A 128 17.22 -0.17 1.60
N ASP A 129 17.63 0.95 2.20
CA ASP A 129 18.98 1.49 2.04
C ASP A 129 20.06 0.51 2.56
N LYS A 130 19.81 -0.09 3.74
CA LYS A 130 20.71 -1.10 4.31
C LYS A 130 20.79 -2.38 3.47
N LEU A 131 19.70 -2.78 2.85
CA LEU A 131 19.69 -3.93 1.94
C LEU A 131 20.55 -3.67 0.70
N GLN A 132 20.45 -2.48 0.11
CA GLN A 132 21.29 -2.09 -1.04
C GLN A 132 22.79 -2.06 -0.66
N GLU A 133 23.12 -1.52 0.51
CA GLU A 133 24.49 -1.55 1.04
C GLU A 133 25.00 -2.99 1.19
N LEU A 134 24.18 -3.88 1.76
CA LEU A 134 24.53 -5.29 1.93
C LEU A 134 24.72 -6.03 0.60
N GLU A 135 23.88 -5.75 -0.40
CA GLU A 135 24.02 -6.30 -1.75
C GLU A 135 25.34 -5.90 -2.40
N LYS A 136 25.72 -4.62 -2.27
CA LYS A 136 27.01 -4.10 -2.76
C LYS A 136 28.19 -4.80 -2.10
N ILE A 137 28.20 -4.90 -0.75
CA ILE A 137 29.25 -5.60 0.01
C ILE A 137 29.33 -7.08 -0.37
N THR A 138 28.17 -7.72 -0.53
CA THR A 138 28.09 -9.14 -0.92
C THR A 138 28.66 -9.36 -2.32
N LYS A 139 28.32 -8.48 -3.26
CA LYS A 139 28.85 -8.52 -4.63
C LYS A 139 30.36 -8.32 -4.66
N PHE A 140 30.88 -7.35 -3.90
CA PHE A 140 32.32 -7.14 -3.76
C PHE A 140 33.01 -8.36 -3.17
N SER A 141 32.52 -8.87 -2.04
CA SER A 141 33.08 -10.03 -1.34
C SER A 141 33.12 -11.28 -2.21
N LYS A 142 32.05 -11.56 -2.97
CA LYS A 142 32.02 -12.70 -3.90
C LYS A 142 33.12 -12.61 -4.97
N VAL A 143 33.32 -11.43 -5.55
CA VAL A 143 34.37 -11.20 -6.55
C VAL A 143 35.76 -11.33 -5.91
N ALA A 144 35.95 -10.76 -4.72
CA ALA A 144 37.21 -10.85 -4.00
C ALA A 144 37.59 -12.30 -3.67
N ILE A 145 36.63 -13.08 -3.15
CA ILE A 145 36.81 -14.51 -2.83
C ILE A 145 37.08 -15.31 -4.11
N ALA A 146 36.34 -15.07 -5.19
CA ALA A 146 36.57 -15.77 -6.45
C ALA A 146 37.98 -15.49 -7.00
N ALA A 147 38.43 -14.23 -6.99
CA ALA A 147 39.76 -13.85 -7.44
C ALA A 147 40.88 -14.48 -6.60
N GLN A 148 40.69 -14.59 -5.28
CA GLN A 148 41.60 -15.31 -4.38
C GLN A 148 41.61 -16.83 -4.65
N ASN A 149 40.50 -17.38 -5.14
CA ASN A 149 40.37 -18.78 -5.50
C ASN A 149 40.57 -19.02 -7.00
N ASP A 150 41.58 -18.36 -7.58
CA ASP A 150 42.07 -18.61 -8.93
C ASP A 150 41.15 -18.18 -10.10
N ASP A 151 40.12 -17.36 -9.86
CA ASP A 151 39.28 -16.82 -10.95
C ASP A 151 39.89 -15.56 -11.58
N ARG A 152 40.40 -15.70 -12.82
CA ARG A 152 40.99 -14.62 -13.61
C ARG A 152 40.01 -13.49 -13.91
N PHE A 153 38.74 -13.80 -14.22
CA PHE A 153 37.77 -12.78 -14.60
C PHE A 153 37.35 -11.95 -13.38
N ALA A 154 37.20 -12.61 -12.23
CA ALA A 154 36.99 -11.92 -10.96
C ALA A 154 38.19 -11.01 -10.61
N PHE A 155 39.42 -11.48 -10.83
CA PHE A 155 40.61 -10.66 -10.64
C PHE A 155 40.64 -9.44 -11.58
N GLY A 156 40.36 -9.64 -12.87
CA GLY A 156 40.25 -8.53 -13.84
C GLY A 156 39.20 -7.49 -13.44
N LYS A 157 38.10 -7.94 -12.84
CA LYS A 157 37.08 -7.04 -12.28
C LYS A 157 37.59 -6.25 -11.08
N LEU A 158 38.35 -6.87 -10.16
CA LEU A 158 39.00 -6.14 -9.07
C LEU A 158 39.98 -5.09 -9.59
N VAL A 159 40.73 -5.39 -10.65
CA VAL A 159 41.61 -4.41 -11.31
C VAL A 159 40.79 -3.22 -11.81
N SER A 160 39.71 -3.48 -12.55
CA SER A 160 38.85 -2.39 -13.05
C SER A 160 38.23 -1.55 -11.93
N TRP A 161 37.83 -2.18 -10.82
CA TRP A 161 37.30 -1.50 -9.65
C TRP A 161 38.35 -0.71 -8.88
N GLY A 162 39.60 -1.17 -8.84
CA GLY A 162 40.71 -0.46 -8.19
C GLY A 162 41.21 0.74 -8.99
N GLU A 163 40.98 0.75 -10.31
CA GLU A 163 41.33 1.86 -11.20
C GLU A 163 40.21 2.92 -11.29
N ASP A 164 38.97 2.55 -10.96
CA ASP A 164 37.81 3.45 -10.95
C ASP A 164 37.63 4.11 -9.58
N ASN A 165 38.12 5.35 -9.43
CA ASN A 165 38.00 6.12 -8.19
C ASN A 165 36.55 6.52 -7.83
N THR A 166 35.57 6.29 -8.71
CA THR A 166 34.16 6.53 -8.43
C THR A 166 33.48 5.31 -7.80
N PHE A 167 34.11 4.14 -7.85
CA PHE A 167 33.59 2.93 -7.25
C PHE A 167 33.75 2.96 -5.72
N GLU A 168 32.67 2.74 -4.98
CA GLU A 168 32.64 2.86 -3.50
C GLU A 168 33.71 2.04 -2.76
N PHE A 169 34.15 0.91 -3.32
CA PHE A 169 35.18 0.05 -2.72
C PHE A 169 36.51 0.05 -3.49
N TRP A 170 36.81 1.13 -4.23
CA TRP A 170 38.00 1.18 -5.11
C TRP A 170 39.31 0.91 -4.35
N GLU A 171 39.51 1.50 -3.16
CA GLU A 171 40.71 1.25 -2.35
C GLU A 171 40.83 -0.22 -1.91
N LEU A 172 39.71 -0.82 -1.49
CA LEU A 172 39.68 -2.23 -1.10
C LEU A 172 39.96 -3.15 -2.29
N ALA A 173 39.44 -2.82 -3.47
CA ALA A 173 39.71 -3.54 -4.71
C ALA A 173 41.20 -3.45 -5.09
N ALA A 174 41.78 -2.24 -5.06
CA ALA A 174 43.20 -2.02 -5.33
C ALA A 174 44.10 -2.80 -4.35
N ASN A 175 43.79 -2.75 -3.05
CA ASN A 175 44.51 -3.50 -2.02
C ASN A 175 44.39 -5.02 -2.21
N ALA A 176 43.21 -5.52 -2.59
CA ALA A 176 43.01 -6.93 -2.89
C ALA A 176 43.87 -7.38 -4.09
N VAL A 177 43.93 -6.56 -5.15
CA VAL A 177 44.80 -6.82 -6.32
C VAL A 177 46.28 -6.88 -5.90
N ILE A 178 46.75 -5.93 -5.10
CA ILE A 178 48.13 -5.92 -4.60
C ILE A 178 48.44 -7.18 -3.81
N LYS A 179 47.54 -7.56 -2.89
CA LYS A 179 47.72 -8.75 -2.05
C LYS A 179 47.77 -10.03 -2.90
N ILE A 180 46.82 -10.21 -3.80
CA ILE A 180 46.79 -11.37 -4.69
C ILE A 180 48.09 -11.41 -5.51
N ARG A 181 48.53 -10.30 -6.12
CA ARG A 181 49.80 -10.27 -6.88
C ARG A 181 51.02 -10.66 -6.03
N ALA A 182 51.07 -10.22 -4.78
CA ALA A 182 52.16 -10.55 -3.87
C ALA A 182 52.23 -12.05 -3.57
N GLU A 183 51.10 -12.77 -3.56
CA GLU A 183 51.07 -14.22 -3.38
C GLU A 183 51.72 -14.99 -4.54
N TYR A 184 51.56 -14.52 -5.79
CA TYR A 184 52.19 -15.15 -6.96
C TYR A 184 53.67 -14.82 -7.14
N GLY A 185 54.14 -13.70 -6.59
CA GLY A 185 55.55 -13.29 -6.59
C GLY A 185 56.36 -13.75 -5.38
N GLY A 186 55.72 -14.48 -4.46
CA GLY A 186 56.33 -14.96 -3.22
C GLY A 186 57.17 -16.24 -3.38
N PRO A 187 57.82 -16.71 -2.29
CA PRO A 187 58.63 -17.94 -2.31
C PRO A 187 57.82 -19.22 -2.55
N ILE A 188 56.49 -19.16 -2.38
CA ILE A 188 55.57 -20.27 -2.62
C ILE A 188 54.66 -19.85 -3.78
N GLU A 189 55.00 -20.26 -5.00
CA GLU A 189 54.14 -20.00 -6.15
C GLU A 189 52.91 -20.93 -6.10
N PRO A 190 51.70 -20.42 -6.40
CA PRO A 190 50.48 -21.24 -6.48
C PRO A 190 50.55 -22.24 -7.65
N GLY A 191 49.66 -23.24 -7.65
CA GLY A 191 49.60 -24.24 -8.73
C GLY A 191 50.73 -25.27 -8.71
N ASN A 192 51.08 -25.80 -7.53
CA ASN A 192 52.08 -26.87 -7.38
C ASN A 192 51.50 -28.30 -7.54
N GLN A 193 50.30 -28.41 -8.13
CA GLN A 193 49.69 -29.69 -8.41
C GLN A 193 50.36 -30.31 -9.63
N LYS A 194 50.99 -31.47 -9.42
CA LYS A 194 51.68 -32.20 -10.49
C LYS A 194 50.69 -33.07 -11.25
N ILE A 195 50.72 -33.02 -12.56
CA ILE A 195 49.98 -33.93 -13.43
C ILE A 195 50.54 -35.34 -13.25
N LYS A 196 49.64 -36.30 -13.02
CA LYS A 196 49.98 -37.72 -13.10
C LYS A 196 49.81 -38.15 -14.55
N TRP A 197 50.89 -38.11 -15.30
CA TRP A 197 50.92 -38.62 -16.67
C TRP A 197 50.62 -40.11 -16.69
N ALA A 198 49.95 -40.57 -17.75
CA ALA A 198 49.68 -41.99 -17.94
C ALA A 198 51.00 -42.77 -18.07
N GLU A 199 50.96 -44.05 -17.70
CA GLU A 199 52.15 -44.90 -17.79
C GLU A 199 52.68 -44.95 -19.22
N GLY A 200 54.00 -44.78 -19.37
CA GLY A 200 54.67 -44.75 -20.68
C GLY A 200 54.60 -43.42 -21.44
N VAL A 201 53.88 -42.40 -20.93
CA VAL A 201 53.86 -41.06 -21.54
C VAL A 201 55.03 -40.23 -21.01
N ASP A 202 55.93 -39.83 -21.91
CA ASP A 202 56.99 -38.87 -21.63
C ASP A 202 56.51 -37.45 -22.02
N PRO A 203 56.20 -36.59 -21.04
CA PRO A 203 55.62 -35.27 -21.34
C PRO A 203 56.59 -34.31 -22.02
N LEU A 204 57.91 -34.58 -21.96
CA LEU A 204 58.93 -33.78 -22.65
C LEU A 204 59.07 -34.15 -24.13
N LYS A 205 58.36 -35.20 -24.59
CA LYS A 205 58.32 -35.63 -25.99
C LYS A 205 56.99 -35.35 -26.67
N LEU A 206 56.01 -34.79 -25.95
CA LEU A 206 54.72 -34.44 -26.51
C LEU A 206 54.86 -33.26 -27.48
N SER A 207 54.12 -33.32 -28.59
CA SER A 207 53.88 -32.18 -29.49
C SER A 207 53.00 -31.12 -28.82
N ILE A 208 53.02 -29.89 -29.35
CA ILE A 208 52.19 -28.81 -28.80
C ILE A 208 50.69 -29.11 -28.96
N GLU A 209 50.29 -29.81 -30.02
CA GLU A 209 48.91 -30.23 -30.25
C GLU A 209 48.43 -31.23 -29.19
N GLN A 210 49.28 -32.19 -28.82
CA GLN A 210 48.98 -33.14 -27.75
C GLN A 210 48.86 -32.43 -26.40
N ILE A 211 49.78 -31.51 -26.10
CA ILE A 211 49.70 -30.71 -24.88
C ILE A 211 48.41 -29.90 -24.84
N ARG A 212 48.04 -29.21 -25.93
CA ARG A 212 46.80 -28.45 -26.04
C ARG A 212 45.55 -29.32 -25.84
N ALA A 213 45.55 -30.52 -26.40
CA ALA A 213 44.43 -31.45 -26.27
C ALA A 213 44.25 -31.92 -24.81
N GLU A 214 45.34 -32.26 -24.12
CA GLU A 214 45.29 -32.67 -22.72
C GLU A 214 44.97 -31.50 -21.79
N TYR A 215 45.54 -30.32 -22.06
CA TYR A 215 45.23 -29.08 -21.34
C TYR A 215 43.73 -28.81 -21.31
N LYS A 216 43.06 -28.82 -22.48
CA LYS A 216 41.62 -28.55 -22.61
C LYS A 216 40.73 -29.54 -21.86
N LYS A 217 41.17 -30.78 -21.69
CA LYS A 217 40.42 -31.83 -20.97
C LYS A 217 40.67 -31.79 -19.46
N SER A 218 41.77 -31.18 -19.04
CA SER A 218 42.21 -31.18 -17.65
C SER A 218 41.48 -30.16 -16.78
N LEU A 219 41.44 -30.44 -15.47
CA LEU A 219 40.91 -29.50 -14.49
C LEU A 219 41.83 -28.26 -14.39
N PRO A 220 41.28 -27.06 -14.14
CA PRO A 220 42.05 -25.81 -14.06
C PRO A 220 43.26 -25.86 -13.12
N LEU A 221 43.14 -26.59 -12.00
CA LEU A 221 44.22 -26.73 -11.02
C LEU A 221 45.50 -27.38 -11.58
N TYR A 222 45.44 -28.07 -12.71
CA TYR A 222 46.59 -28.69 -13.39
C TYR A 222 47.16 -27.83 -14.52
N HIS A 223 46.47 -26.79 -14.97
CA HIS A 223 46.85 -25.98 -16.13
C HIS A 223 48.25 -25.37 -15.99
N ALA A 224 48.58 -24.89 -14.79
CA ALA A 224 49.91 -24.37 -14.46
C ALA A 224 51.04 -25.38 -14.75
N ASP A 225 50.81 -26.67 -14.49
CA ASP A 225 51.82 -27.70 -14.67
C ASP A 225 52.03 -28.04 -16.15
N PHE A 226 50.97 -28.02 -16.98
CA PHE A 226 51.11 -28.12 -18.44
C PHE A 226 51.96 -26.99 -19.01
N ILE A 227 51.79 -25.76 -18.53
CA ILE A 227 52.59 -24.60 -18.96
C ILE A 227 54.06 -24.78 -18.58
N LYS A 228 54.32 -25.20 -17.33
CA LYS A 228 55.68 -25.50 -16.85
C LYS A 228 56.35 -26.63 -17.66
N HIS A 229 55.60 -27.65 -18.07
CA HIS A 229 56.13 -28.73 -18.90
C HIS A 229 56.43 -28.26 -20.33
N THR A 230 55.55 -27.43 -20.90
CA THR A 230 55.75 -26.84 -22.23
C THR A 230 57.03 -26.01 -22.29
N GLU A 231 57.33 -25.26 -21.22
CA GLU A 231 58.59 -24.50 -21.13
C GLU A 231 59.82 -25.41 -21.23
N LYS A 232 59.83 -26.50 -20.45
CA LYS A 232 60.95 -27.46 -20.40
C LYS A 232 61.12 -28.31 -21.65
N ASN A 233 60.07 -28.46 -22.46
CA ASN A 233 60.09 -29.28 -23.66
C ASN A 233 60.93 -28.58 -24.75
N THR A 234 62.11 -29.12 -25.07
CA THR A 234 63.03 -28.55 -26.06
C THR A 234 62.68 -28.90 -27.51
N VAL A 235 61.73 -29.81 -27.72
CA VAL A 235 61.31 -30.26 -29.06
C VAL A 235 60.33 -29.26 -29.68
N ILE A 236 59.54 -28.56 -28.86
CA ILE A 236 58.53 -27.60 -29.34
C ILE A 236 59.22 -26.30 -29.77
N PRO A 237 59.00 -25.82 -31.01
CA PRO A 237 59.50 -24.54 -31.48
C PRO A 237 59.07 -23.37 -30.59
N LYS A 238 59.95 -22.37 -30.46
CA LYS A 238 59.72 -21.19 -29.60
C LYS A 238 58.40 -20.49 -29.96
N LYS A 239 58.17 -20.26 -31.26
CA LYS A 239 56.93 -19.64 -31.75
C LYS A 239 55.67 -20.36 -31.30
N GLU A 240 55.68 -21.69 -31.34
CA GLU A 240 54.53 -22.52 -30.93
C GLU A 240 54.27 -22.46 -29.42
N LYS A 241 55.34 -22.47 -28.60
CA LYS A 241 55.22 -22.27 -27.15
C LYS A 241 54.59 -20.91 -26.85
N MET A 242 55.09 -19.85 -27.49
CA MET A 242 54.60 -18.50 -27.25
C MET A 242 53.14 -18.35 -27.69
N GLN A 243 52.75 -18.93 -28.83
CA GLN A 243 51.34 -18.95 -29.24
C GLN A 243 50.46 -19.70 -28.22
N PHE A 244 50.92 -20.82 -27.68
CA PHE A 244 50.19 -21.52 -26.63
C PHE A 244 50.00 -20.67 -25.37
N TYR A 245 51.02 -19.95 -24.93
CA TYR A 245 50.90 -19.03 -23.80
C TYR A 245 49.93 -17.88 -24.10
N VAL A 246 49.94 -17.34 -25.32
CA VAL A 246 48.98 -16.32 -25.78
C VAL A 246 47.55 -16.82 -25.70
N ASP A 247 47.30 -18.04 -26.17
CA ASP A 247 45.97 -18.65 -26.13
C ASP A 247 45.44 -18.74 -24.68
N ILE A 248 46.30 -19.11 -23.73
CA ILE A 248 45.97 -19.18 -22.30
C ILE A 248 45.71 -17.79 -21.72
N VAL A 249 46.62 -16.83 -21.96
CA VAL A 249 46.49 -15.46 -21.46
C VAL A 249 45.21 -14.79 -21.95
N LYS A 250 44.74 -15.17 -23.14
CA LYS A 250 43.52 -14.62 -23.74
C LYS A 250 42.26 -15.18 -23.09
N ASP A 251 42.14 -16.50 -23.00
CA ASP A 251 40.83 -17.16 -22.82
C ASP A 251 40.74 -18.02 -21.56
N ASP A 252 41.83 -18.28 -20.83
CA ASP A 252 41.78 -19.15 -19.66
C ASP A 252 41.04 -18.51 -18.48
N SER A 253 40.36 -19.33 -17.68
CA SER A 253 39.65 -18.89 -16.47
C SER A 253 40.54 -18.88 -15.23
N SER A 254 41.64 -19.66 -15.23
CA SER A 254 42.59 -19.75 -14.12
C SER A 254 43.54 -18.55 -14.12
N LEU A 255 43.54 -17.82 -13.00
CA LEU A 255 44.49 -16.74 -12.77
C LEU A 255 45.92 -17.28 -12.71
N THR A 256 46.11 -18.46 -12.15
CA THR A 256 47.37 -19.18 -12.03
C THR A 256 47.88 -19.60 -13.40
N ALA A 257 47.04 -20.22 -14.23
CA ALA A 257 47.42 -20.54 -15.60
C ALA A 257 47.86 -19.29 -16.36
N THR A 258 47.07 -18.22 -16.27
CA THR A 258 47.38 -16.92 -16.90
C THR A 258 48.72 -16.36 -16.41
N TYR A 259 48.98 -16.40 -15.10
CA TYR A 259 50.24 -15.94 -14.50
C TYR A 259 51.44 -16.70 -15.06
N TYR A 260 51.40 -18.04 -15.05
CA TYR A 260 52.52 -18.83 -15.57
C TYR A 260 52.70 -18.65 -17.07
N ALA A 261 51.61 -18.61 -17.84
CA ALA A 261 51.67 -18.35 -19.27
C ALA A 261 52.32 -16.99 -19.54
N GLY A 262 51.91 -15.93 -18.83
CA GLY A 262 52.53 -14.62 -18.93
C GLY A 262 54.01 -14.62 -18.52
N LYS A 263 54.35 -15.24 -17.39
CA LYS A 263 55.74 -15.35 -16.91
C LYS A 263 56.64 -16.06 -17.91
N HIS A 264 56.22 -17.21 -18.44
CA HIS A 264 56.98 -17.98 -19.41
C HIS A 264 57.02 -17.29 -20.78
N PHE A 265 55.94 -16.63 -21.19
CA PHE A 265 55.93 -15.78 -22.38
C PHE A 265 56.99 -14.67 -22.29
N ILE A 266 57.07 -13.95 -21.16
CA ILE A 266 58.07 -12.89 -20.95
C ILE A 266 59.49 -13.45 -21.02
N LYS A 267 59.70 -14.64 -20.45
CA LYS A 267 61.00 -15.34 -20.51
C LYS A 267 61.39 -15.67 -21.95
N GLU A 268 60.47 -16.22 -22.74
CA GLU A 268 60.72 -16.54 -24.15
C GLU A 268 60.91 -15.29 -25.01
N ALA A 269 60.09 -14.26 -24.79
CA ALA A 269 60.18 -12.97 -25.49
C ALA A 269 61.55 -12.30 -25.26
N ASN A 270 62.10 -12.43 -24.04
CA ASN A 270 63.37 -11.81 -23.63
C ASN A 270 63.44 -10.30 -23.94
N ASP A 271 62.29 -9.61 -23.90
CA ASP A 271 62.20 -8.16 -24.11
C ASP A 271 62.20 -7.43 -22.77
N PRO A 272 63.17 -6.52 -22.51
CA PRO A 272 63.21 -5.74 -21.29
C PRO A 272 61.96 -4.88 -21.03
N LYS A 273 61.18 -4.54 -22.07
CA LYS A 273 59.92 -3.78 -21.94
C LYS A 273 58.82 -4.55 -21.21
N LEU A 274 58.93 -5.88 -21.09
CA LEU A 274 57.89 -6.74 -20.51
C LEU A 274 58.14 -7.15 -19.03
N LYS A 275 59.19 -6.63 -18.37
CA LYS A 275 59.75 -7.17 -17.10
C LYS A 275 58.82 -7.28 -15.88
N TRP A 276 57.59 -6.78 -15.89
CA TRP A 276 56.68 -6.77 -14.73
C TRP A 276 55.21 -7.05 -15.05
N VAL A 277 54.95 -7.66 -16.19
CA VAL A 277 53.60 -7.76 -16.78
C VAL A 277 52.95 -9.17 -16.79
N PRO A 278 53.31 -10.17 -15.93
CA PRO A 278 52.72 -11.52 -16.05
C PRO A 278 51.19 -11.57 -15.98
N PHE A 279 50.57 -10.60 -15.32
CA PHE A 279 49.11 -10.52 -15.14
C PHE A 279 48.40 -9.64 -16.16
N TRP A 280 49.11 -8.78 -16.91
CA TRP A 280 48.42 -7.87 -17.82
C TRP A 280 48.34 -8.49 -19.20
N THR A 281 47.13 -8.89 -19.54
CA THR A 281 46.82 -9.58 -20.79
C THR A 281 47.09 -8.66 -21.98
N LYS A 282 46.60 -7.42 -21.95
CA LYS A 282 46.68 -6.49 -23.07
C LYS A 282 48.12 -6.21 -23.54
N PRO A 283 49.08 -5.79 -22.70
CA PRO A 283 50.44 -5.53 -23.17
C PRO A 283 51.15 -6.76 -23.74
N LEU A 284 50.89 -7.95 -23.19
CA LEU A 284 51.44 -9.20 -23.73
C LEU A 284 50.88 -9.53 -25.11
N LEU A 285 49.56 -9.38 -25.28
CA LEU A 285 48.88 -9.61 -26.55
C LEU A 285 49.29 -8.58 -27.61
N ASP A 286 49.37 -7.30 -27.25
CA ASP A 286 49.81 -6.23 -28.14
C ASP A 286 51.26 -6.48 -28.60
N TRP A 287 52.14 -6.89 -27.68
CA TRP A 287 53.52 -7.27 -28.03
C TRP A 287 53.56 -8.47 -28.97
N TRP A 288 52.77 -9.52 -28.70
CA TRP A 288 52.72 -10.72 -29.55
C TRP A 288 52.34 -10.37 -30.98
N GLU A 289 51.27 -9.60 -31.17
CA GLU A 289 50.79 -9.22 -32.49
C GLU A 289 51.83 -8.45 -33.31
N GLN A 290 52.67 -7.64 -32.65
CA GLN A 290 53.73 -6.87 -33.29
C GLN A 290 54.95 -7.73 -33.68
N ASN A 291 55.28 -8.75 -32.90
CA ASN A 291 56.56 -9.46 -33.01
C ASN A 291 56.46 -10.91 -33.51
N LYS A 292 55.26 -11.51 -33.57
CA LYS A 292 55.07 -12.95 -33.89
C LYS A 292 55.64 -13.42 -35.22
N ASN A 293 55.83 -12.53 -36.20
CA ASN A 293 56.37 -12.87 -37.50
C ASN A 293 57.91 -12.94 -37.51
N GLU A 294 58.56 -12.35 -36.51
CA GLU A 294 60.03 -12.29 -36.38
C GLU A 294 60.59 -13.43 -35.51
N ILE A 295 59.70 -14.23 -34.92
CA ILE A 295 60.05 -15.36 -34.05
C ILE A 295 60.10 -16.63 -34.88
N GLU A 296 61.27 -17.29 -34.83
CA GLU A 296 61.53 -18.63 -35.38
C GLU A 296 61.00 -19.75 -34.49
#